data_AF-A0AAQ3NU05-F1
#
_entry.id   AF-A0AAQ3NU05-F1
#
_cell.length_a   1.000
_cell.length_b   1.000
_cell.length_c   1.000
_cell.angle_alpha   90.00
_cell.angle_beta   90.00
_cell.angle_gamma   90.00
#
_symmetry.space_group_name_H-M   'P 1'
#
loop_
_entity.id
_entity.type
_entity.pdbx_description
1 polymer ?
#
loop_
_entity_poly.entity_id
_entity_poly.type
_entity_poly.pdbx_seq_one_letter_code
_entity_poly.pdbx_strand_id
1 'polypeptide(L)'
;FLFGCPNLKDLRVLRVRHLACETKGKFIRFSKLVRANIRKFLLPLEILKEVEVLEFDWVKFHWIFQQPNLYLNFDFHNLIQLELNVVKNWLLVLKLLNHCPKLRSLDIYIHKV
;
A
#
# COMPACT_ATOMS: atom_id res chain seq x y z
N PHE A 1 5.01 -5.84 -16.10
CA PHE A 1 6.02 -6.69 -15.43
C PHE A 1 5.38 -7.77 -14.56
N LEU A 2 4.56 -7.43 -13.56
CA LEU A 2 3.97 -8.44 -12.66
C LEU A 2 2.87 -9.33 -13.28
N PHE A 3 2.36 -9.01 -14.47
CA PHE A 3 1.35 -9.81 -15.19
C PHE A 3 1.81 -11.23 -15.55
N GLY A 4 3.12 -11.49 -15.61
CA GLY A 4 3.66 -12.83 -15.84
C GLY A 4 3.60 -13.77 -14.63
N CYS A 5 3.11 -13.31 -13.48
CA CYS A 5 3.17 -14.04 -12.21
C CYS A 5 1.79 -14.24 -11.56
N PRO A 6 0.84 -14.98 -12.18
CA PRO A 6 -0.53 -15.11 -11.69
C PRO A 6 -0.66 -15.87 -10.35
N ASN A 7 0.37 -16.62 -9.95
CA ASN A 7 0.40 -17.38 -8.70
C ASN A 7 1.23 -16.69 -7.60
N LEU A 8 1.63 -15.44 -7.79
CA LEU A 8 2.43 -14.70 -6.81
C LEU A 8 1.66 -14.54 -5.49
N LYS A 9 2.26 -14.99 -4.39
CA LYS A 9 1.68 -14.94 -3.03
C LYS A 9 2.33 -13.91 -2.10
N ASP A 10 3.62 -13.64 -2.29
CA ASP A 10 4.42 -12.68 -1.50
C ASP A 10 5.11 -11.73 -2.47
N LEU A 11 4.82 -10.43 -2.34
CA LEU A 11 5.44 -9.36 -3.11
C LEU A 11 6.29 -8.50 -2.16
N ARG A 12 7.57 -8.32 -2.47
CA ARG A 12 8.45 -7.41 -1.74
C ARG A 12 9.08 -6.40 -2.68
N VAL A 13 8.91 -5.12 -2.36
CA VAL A 13 9.43 -3.98 -3.11
C VAL A 13 10.24 -3.12 -2.15
N LEU A 14 11.54 -3.43 -2.04
CA LEU A 14 12.41 -2.88 -1.00
C LEU A 14 13.05 -1.55 -1.38
N ARG A 15 13.49 -1.40 -2.63
CA ARG A 15 14.13 -0.18 -3.13
C ARG A 15 13.80 0.00 -4.59
N VAL A 16 13.16 1.13 -4.89
CA VAL A 16 12.98 1.57 -6.27
C VAL A 16 13.52 2.98 -6.37
N ARG A 17 14.45 3.16 -7.32
CA ARG A 17 15.01 4.45 -7.70
C ARG A 17 14.32 4.85 -9.00
N HIS A 18 13.75 6.05 -9.04
CA HIS A 18 13.28 6.72 -10.28
C HIS A 18 12.35 5.91 -11.20
N LEU A 19 11.36 5.19 -10.66
CA LEU A 19 10.22 4.75 -11.47
C LEU A 19 9.06 5.71 -11.24
N ALA A 20 8.97 6.75 -12.07
CA ALA A 20 7.68 7.35 -12.38
C ALA A 20 6.90 6.31 -13.20
N CYS A 21 6.28 5.35 -12.51
CA CYS A 21 5.39 4.39 -13.16
C CYS A 21 4.14 5.16 -13.60
N GLU A 22 4.14 5.70 -14.81
CA GLU A 22 2.91 6.04 -15.49
C GLU A 22 2.09 4.75 -15.63
N THR A 23 0.96 4.69 -14.96
CA THR A 23 0.06 3.54 -14.99
C THR A 23 -0.70 3.54 -16.31
N LYS A 24 -0.02 3.26 -17.43
CA LYS A 24 -0.64 3.03 -18.74
C LYS A 24 -1.06 1.56 -18.84
N GLY A 25 -2.22 1.21 -18.28
CA GLY A 25 -2.80 -0.13 -18.43
C GLY A 25 -3.91 -0.47 -17.43
N LYS A 26 -4.82 -1.38 -17.82
CA LYS A 26 -5.78 -2.01 -16.90
C LYS A 26 -5.01 -2.86 -15.89
N PHE A 27 -5.20 -2.61 -14.60
CA PHE A 27 -4.63 -3.44 -13.56
C PHE A 27 -5.33 -4.80 -13.53
N ILE A 28 -4.53 -5.85 -13.73
CA ILE A 28 -4.97 -7.22 -13.44
C ILE A 28 -4.82 -7.43 -11.94
N ARG A 29 -5.90 -7.86 -11.29
CA ARG A 29 -5.93 -8.13 -9.85
C ARG A 29 -4.99 -9.29 -9.53
N PHE A 30 -4.17 -9.16 -8.49
CA PHE A 30 -3.39 -10.29 -7.96
C PHE A 30 -4.27 -11.12 -7.02
N SER A 31 -5.13 -11.96 -7.60
CA SER A 31 -6.11 -12.74 -6.83
C SER A 31 -5.51 -13.75 -5.84
N LYS A 32 -4.22 -14.08 -5.97
CA LYS A 32 -3.51 -15.02 -5.08
C LYS A 32 -2.48 -14.34 -4.17
N LEU A 33 -2.35 -13.01 -4.24
CA LEU A 33 -1.39 -12.28 -3.41
C LEU A 33 -1.90 -12.21 -1.98
N VAL A 34 -1.13 -12.80 -1.07
CA VAL A 34 -1.46 -12.89 0.36
C VAL A 34 -0.71 -11.80 1.14
N ARG A 35 0.55 -11.53 0.77
CA ARG A 35 1.43 -10.62 1.49
C ARG A 35 2.07 -9.62 0.55
N ALA A 36 2.12 -8.37 0.97
CA ALA A 36 2.81 -7.31 0.27
C ALA A 36 3.66 -6.48 1.24
N ASN A 37 4.94 -6.30 0.92
CA ASN A 37 5.84 -5.34 1.55
C ASN A 37 6.24 -4.32 0.49
N ILE A 38 5.82 -3.06 0.67
CA ILE A 38 6.02 -2.00 -0.31
C ILE A 38 6.59 -0.79 0.39
N ARG A 39 7.88 -0.53 0.16
CA ARG A 39 8.62 0.54 0.83
C ARG A 39 8.55 1.91 0.14
N LYS A 40 7.73 2.08 -0.91
CA LYS A 40 7.42 3.36 -1.59
C LYS A 40 6.13 3.28 -2.41
N PHE A 41 5.40 4.40 -2.54
CA PHE A 41 4.24 4.54 -3.43
C PHE A 41 4.65 4.37 -4.91
N LEU A 42 4.52 3.16 -5.43
CA LEU A 42 4.82 2.83 -6.83
C LEU A 42 3.67 2.09 -7.51
N LEU A 43 2.76 1.55 -6.71
CA LEU A 43 1.67 0.70 -7.13
C LEU A 43 0.37 1.30 -6.58
N PRO A 44 -0.71 1.37 -7.38
CA PRO A 44 -2.01 1.74 -6.85
C PRO A 44 -2.41 0.75 -5.77
N LEU A 45 -2.87 1.27 -4.63
CA LEU A 45 -3.28 0.43 -3.50
C LEU A 45 -4.39 -0.56 -3.86
N GLU A 46 -5.21 -0.28 -4.90
CA GLU A 46 -6.29 -1.16 -5.35
C GLU A 46 -5.81 -2.57 -5.71
N ILE A 47 -4.59 -2.71 -6.23
CA ILE A 47 -4.06 -4.04 -6.61
C ILE A 47 -3.78 -4.92 -5.39
N LEU A 48 -3.70 -4.31 -4.21
CA LEU A 48 -3.38 -4.94 -2.93
C LEU A 48 -4.64 -5.18 -2.09
N LYS A 49 -5.83 -4.83 -2.58
CA LYS A 49 -7.06 -4.88 -1.76
C LYS A 49 -7.42 -6.27 -1.22
N GLU A 50 -6.92 -7.32 -1.87
CA GLU A 50 -7.17 -8.71 -1.50
C GLU A 50 -6.12 -9.29 -0.54
N VAL A 51 -5.06 -8.56 -0.20
CA VAL A 51 -3.97 -9.07 0.65
C VAL A 51 -4.41 -9.21 2.10
N GLU A 52 -3.81 -10.17 2.80
CA GLU A 52 -4.00 -10.40 4.23
C GLU A 52 -3.00 -9.61 5.08
N VAL A 53 -1.78 -9.46 4.58
CA VAL A 53 -0.68 -8.76 5.27
C VAL A 53 -0.11 -7.68 4.38
N LEU A 54 -0.06 -6.45 4.89
CA LEU A 54 0.52 -5.30 4.21
C LEU A 54 1.54 -4.60 5.10
N GLU A 55 2.80 -4.55 4.67
CA GLU A 55 3.83 -3.65 5.21
C GLU A 55 4.00 -2.49 4.23
N PHE A 56 3.80 -1.28 4.74
CA PHE A 56 3.68 -0.09 3.93
C PHE A 56 4.47 1.08 4.50
N ASP A 57 5.33 1.67 3.67
CA ASP A 57 6.12 2.83 4.04
C ASP A 57 5.54 4.12 3.43
N TRP A 58 5.07 5.01 4.32
CA TRP A 58 4.55 6.35 4.05
C TRP A 58 5.60 7.44 4.36
N VAL A 59 6.90 7.13 4.23
CA VAL A 59 7.96 8.11 4.45
C VAL A 59 7.97 9.17 3.33
N LYS A 60 7.98 10.42 3.77
CA LYS A 60 7.85 11.67 2.99
C LYS A 60 8.62 11.65 1.66
N PHE A 61 7.88 11.66 0.56
CA PHE A 61 8.18 12.59 -0.54
C PHE A 61 7.39 13.87 -0.30
N HIS A 62 7.94 14.77 0.54
CA HIS A 62 7.44 16.12 0.82
C HIS A 62 7.23 17.02 -0.44
N TRP A 63 7.56 16.51 -1.63
CA TRP A 63 7.71 17.26 -2.87
C TRP A 63 6.73 16.76 -3.95
N ILE A 64 6.21 15.53 -3.82
CA ILE A 64 5.35 14.88 -4.84
C ILE A 64 3.89 14.78 -4.34
N PHE A 65 3.65 14.92 -3.04
CA PHE A 65 2.32 14.81 -2.44
C PHE A 65 1.88 16.12 -1.79
N GLN A 66 1.58 17.13 -2.62
CA GLN A 66 0.48 18.07 -2.36
C GLN A 66 -0.88 17.40 -2.68
N GLN A 67 -1.03 16.12 -2.38
CA GLN A 67 -2.28 15.38 -2.58
C GLN A 67 -2.83 15.02 -1.19
N PRO A 68 -3.46 15.98 -0.49
CA PRO A 68 -4.04 15.76 0.84
C PRO A 68 -5.22 14.76 0.85
N ASN A 69 -5.66 14.31 -0.33
CA ASN A 69 -6.82 13.45 -0.50
C ASN A 69 -6.41 12.06 -0.96
N LEU A 70 -6.01 11.20 -0.02
CA LEU A 70 -6.17 9.76 -0.21
C LEU A 70 -7.67 9.49 -0.35
N TYR A 71 -8.10 9.22 -1.58
CA TYR A 71 -9.45 8.76 -1.88
C TYR A 71 -9.35 7.29 -2.28
N LEU A 72 -9.78 6.41 -1.38
CA LEU A 72 -9.92 4.98 -1.66
C LEU A 72 -11.39 4.74 -2.04
N ASN A 73 -11.62 4.20 -3.24
CA ASN A 73 -12.94 3.75 -3.70
C ASN A 73 -13.13 2.24 -3.50
N PHE A 74 -12.32 1.62 -2.64
CA PHE A 74 -12.31 0.21 -2.36
C PHE A 74 -11.91 -0.04 -0.91
N ASP A 75 -12.28 -1.21 -0.39
CA ASP A 75 -11.88 -1.68 0.93
C ASP A 75 -10.87 -2.83 0.83
N PHE A 76 -10.01 -2.93 1.82
CA PHE A 76 -9.13 -4.05 2.08
C PHE A 76 -9.90 -5.16 2.83
N HIS A 77 -10.76 -5.89 2.10
CA HIS A 77 -11.68 -6.85 2.71
C HIS A 77 -11.01 -8.06 3.38
N ASN A 78 -9.74 -8.34 3.08
CA ASN A 78 -9.01 -9.49 3.64
C ASN A 78 -7.86 -9.08 4.56
N LEU A 79 -7.58 -7.78 4.69
CA LEU A 79 -6.42 -7.32 5.43
C LEU A 79 -6.63 -7.55 6.93
N ILE A 80 -5.76 -8.38 7.50
CA ILE A 80 -5.76 -8.74 8.93
C ILE A 80 -4.57 -8.11 9.66
N GLN A 81 -3.46 -7.85 8.97
CA GLN A 81 -2.27 -7.24 9.54
C GLN A 81 -1.79 -6.09 8.66
N LEU A 82 -1.63 -4.93 9.29
CA LEU A 82 -1.12 -3.72 8.65
C LEU A 82 0.05 -3.18 9.44
N GLU A 83 1.18 -3.00 8.76
CA GLU A 83 2.35 -2.32 9.29
C GLU A 83 2.55 -1.01 8.52
N LEU A 84 2.57 0.12 9.23
CA LEU A 84 2.70 1.46 8.68
C LEU A 84 3.94 2.15 9.21
N ASN A 85 4.84 2.58 8.32
CA ASN A 85 5.89 3.53 8.65
C ASN A 85 5.43 4.94 8.24
N VAL A 86 5.16 5.84 9.19
CA VAL A 86 4.57 7.17 8.93
C VAL A 86 5.39 8.31 9.54
N VAL A 87 5.33 9.47 8.90
CA VAL A 87 6.18 10.61 9.31
C VAL A 87 5.42 11.74 10.02
N LYS A 88 4.09 11.88 9.85
CA LYS A 88 3.24 12.86 10.59
C LYS A 88 1.75 12.93 10.20
N ASN A 89 1.28 12.24 9.16
CA ASN A 89 -0.09 12.46 8.65
C ASN A 89 -1.12 11.45 9.19
N TRP A 90 -1.59 11.70 10.41
CA TRP A 90 -2.57 10.83 11.08
C TRP A 90 -3.93 10.79 10.40
N LEU A 91 -4.33 11.86 9.72
CA LEU A 91 -5.61 11.91 8.99
C LEU A 91 -5.66 10.86 7.87
N LEU A 92 -4.56 10.68 7.14
CA LEU A 92 -4.46 9.65 6.09
C LEU A 92 -4.45 8.24 6.66
N VAL A 93 -3.81 8.05 7.82
CA VAL A 93 -3.85 6.78 8.54
C VAL A 93 -5.29 6.43 8.91
N LEU A 94 -6.03 7.35 9.52
CA LEU A 94 -7.43 7.14 9.87
C LEU A 94 -8.30 6.84 8.65
N LYS A 95 -8.11 7.58 7.55
CA LYS A 95 -8.81 7.31 6.29
C LYS A 95 -8.54 5.88 5.80
N LEU A 96 -7.28 5.44 5.76
CA LEU A 96 -6.92 4.08 5.37
C LEU A 96 -7.57 3.03 6.28
N LEU A 97 -7.51 3.24 7.60
CA LEU A 97 -8.07 2.29 8.57
C LEU A 97 -9.59 2.10 8.43
N ASN A 98 -10.32 3.15 8.02
CA ASN A 98 -11.75 3.04 7.72
C ASN A 98 -12.07 2.08 6.56
N HIS A 99 -11.09 1.77 5.71
CA HIS A 99 -11.20 0.83 4.60
C HIS A 99 -10.70 -0.58 4.94
N CYS A 100 -10.41 -0.89 6.21
CA CYS A 100 -9.84 -2.17 6.62
C CYS A 100 -10.76 -2.94 7.60
N PRO A 101 -11.93 -3.44 7.16
CA PRO A 101 -12.97 -3.96 8.05
C PRO A 101 -12.60 -5.22 8.84
N LYS A 102 -11.58 -5.98 8.41
CA LYS A 102 -11.10 -7.19 9.08
C LYS A 102 -9.77 -7.02 9.81
N LEU A 103 -9.27 -5.79 9.94
CA LEU A 103 -7.96 -5.55 10.54
C LEU A 103 -7.92 -6.00 12.00
N ARG A 104 -6.92 -6.81 12.35
CA ARG A 104 -6.73 -7.35 13.71
C ARG A 104 -5.42 -6.92 14.35
N SER A 105 -4.37 -6.75 13.54
CA SER A 105 -3.05 -6.32 13.99
C SER A 105 -2.65 -5.06 13.26
N LEU A 106 -2.21 -4.05 14.01
CA LEU A 106 -1.79 -2.77 13.47
C LEU A 106 -0.50 -2.35 14.18
N ASP A 107 0.57 -2.25 13.39
CA ASP A 107 1.86 -1.74 13.85
C ASP A 107 2.11 -0.39 13.18
N ILE A 108 2.38 0.65 13.98
CA ILE A 108 2.66 1.99 13.47
C ILE A 108 4.02 2.46 13.98
N TYR A 109 4.92 2.70 13.05
CA TYR A 109 6.24 3.24 13.31
C TYR A 109 6.27 4.72 12.92
N ILE A 110 6.58 5.58 13.88
CA ILE A 110 6.64 7.02 13.66
C ILE A 110 8.10 7.43 13.52
N HIS A 111 8.48 7.92 12.34
CA HIS A 111 9.81 8.47 12.13
C HIS A 111 9.85 9.95 12.53
N LYS A 112 10.76 10.29 13.44
CA LYS A 112 11.10 11.68 13.76
C LYS A 112 11.83 12.28 12.55
N VAL A 113 11.25 13.34 11.97
CA VAL A 113 11.87 14.16 10.92
C VAL A 113 13.07 14.89 11.49
#